data_AF-A0A9P4HK11-F1
#
_entry.id   AF-A0A9P4HK11-F1
#
_cell.length_a   1.000
_cell.length_b   1.000
_cell.length_c   1.000
_cell.angle_alpha   90.00
_cell.angle_beta   90.00
_cell.angle_gamma   90.00
#
_symmetry.space_group_name_H-M   'P 1'
#
loop_
_entity.id
_entity.type
_entity.pdbx_description
1 polymer ?
#
loop_
_entity_poly.entity_id
_entity_poly.type
_entity_poly.pdbx_seq_one_letter_code
_entity_poly.pdbx_strand_id
1 'polypeptide(L)' 'PFITRKGHLGLSSVNVKVGDIVALVHGAQVPFVLQRRRNEKHIIVSEAYVDGIMDEEAAETAVW' A
#
# COMPACT_ATOMS: atom_id res chain seq x y z
N PRO A 1 -11.72 -5.87 -1.32
CA PRO A 1 -11.72 -4.39 -1.17
C PRO A 1 -11.40 -4.03 0.29
N PHE A 2 -10.74 -2.90 0.54
CA PHE A 2 -10.44 -2.40 1.88
C PHE A 2 -10.47 -0.86 1.89
N ILE A 3 -10.56 -0.27 3.09
CA ILE A 3 -10.43 1.17 3.29
C ILE A 3 -9.14 1.43 4.06
N THR A 4 -8.29 2.31 3.55
CA THR A 4 -7.07 2.72 4.26
C THR A 4 -7.44 3.55 5.49
N ARG A 5 -6.50 3.71 6.44
CA ARG A 5 -6.72 4.61 7.59
C ARG A 5 -6.97 6.08 7.20
N LYS A 6 -6.52 6.49 6.01
CA LYS A 6 -6.75 7.84 5.47
C LYS A 6 -8.07 7.97 4.70
N GLY A 7 -8.86 6.89 4.59
CA GLY A 7 -10.17 6.90 3.93
C GLY A 7 -10.17 6.48 2.46
N HIS A 8 -8.99 6.27 1.83
CA HIS A 8 -8.93 5.79 0.44
C HIS A 8 -9.49 4.38 0.27
N LEU A 9 -10.25 4.19 -0.81
CA LEU A 9 -10.71 2.88 -1.25
C LEU A 9 -9.58 2.12 -1.94
N GLY A 10 -9.38 0.86 -1.53
CA GLY A 10 -8.36 -0.01 -2.09
C GLY A 10 -8.89 -1.36 -2.56
N LEU A 11 -8.25 -1.90 -3.59
CA LEU A 11 -8.45 -3.25 -4.12
C LEU A 11 -7.12 -4.00 -4.05
N SER A 12 -7.14 -5.21 -3.49
CA SER A 12 -5.96 -6.05 -3.35
C SER A 12 -6.37 -7.50 -3.09
N SER A 13 -5.39 -8.35 -2.75
CA SER A 13 -5.58 -9.78 -2.43
C SER A 13 -6.51 -10.00 -1.24
N VAL A 14 -7.17 -11.17 -1.22
CA VAL A 14 -7.97 -11.65 -0.09
C VAL A 14 -7.16 -11.90 1.18
N ASN A 15 -5.83 -12.00 1.06
CA ASN A 15 -4.93 -12.24 2.19
C ASN A 15 -4.58 -10.96 2.97
N VAL A 16 -5.02 -9.79 2.50
CA VAL A 16 -4.84 -8.52 3.19
C VAL A 16 -5.68 -8.49 4.45
N LYS A 17 -5.08 -8.05 5.54
CA LYS A 17 -5.76 -7.96 6.85
C LYS A 17 -5.57 -6.61 7.51
N VAL A 18 -6.43 -6.31 8.48
CA VAL A 18 -6.31 -5.10 9.31
C VAL A 18 -4.94 -5.06 9.98
N GLY A 19 -4.23 -3.94 9.79
CA GLY A 19 -2.87 -3.74 10.29
C GLY A 19 -1.77 -3.93 9.25
N ASP A 20 -2.08 -4.53 8.10
CA ASP A 20 -1.19 -4.43 6.94
C ASP A 20 -1.11 -2.97 6.44
N ILE A 21 -0.02 -2.63 5.76
CA ILE A 21 0.35 -1.27 5.39
C ILE A 21 0.39 -1.17 3.87
N VAL A 22 -0.19 -0.12 3.30
CA VAL A 22 0.00 0.21 1.89
C VAL A 22 1.25 1.07 1.76
N ALA A 23 2.16 0.71 0.86
CA ALA A 23 3.40 1.44 0.59
C ALA A 23 3.65 1.58 -0.91
N LEU A 24 4.12 2.76 -1.33
CA LEU A 24 4.75 2.95 -2.63
C LEU A 24 6.21 2.56 -2.51
N VAL A 25 6.62 1.56 -3.28
CA VAL A 25 8.01 1.11 -3.33
C VAL A 25 8.73 1.90 -4.41
N HIS A 26 9.89 2.48 -4.11
CA HIS A 26 10.65 3.26 -5.08
C HIS A 26 10.92 2.46 -6.36
N GLY A 27 10.65 3.07 -7.51
CA GLY A 27 10.77 2.45 -8.84
C GLY A 27 9.59 1.57 -9.24
N ALA A 28 8.65 1.27 -8.33
CA ALA A 28 7.43 0.57 -8.70
C ALA A 28 6.37 1.52 -9.26
N GLN A 29 5.56 1.00 -10.18
CA GLN A 29 4.46 1.74 -10.80
C GLN A 29 3.14 1.61 -10.02
N VAL A 30 3.12 0.75 -9.00
CA VAL A 30 1.91 0.41 -8.25
C VAL A 30 2.18 0.32 -6.75
N PRO A 31 1.19 0.63 -5.89
CA PRO A 31 1.27 0.36 -4.46
C PRO A 31 1.38 -1.13 -4.13
N PHE A 32 2.04 -1.43 -3.02
CA PHE A 32 2.11 -2.76 -2.43
C PHE A 32 1.48 -2.78 -1.04
N VAL A 33 0.87 -3.91 -0.70
CA VAL A 33 0.48 -4.22 0.67
C VAL A 33 1.60 -4.98 1.34
N LEU A 34 2.09 -4.40 2.43
CA LEU A 34 3.17 -4.93 3.25
C LEU A 34 2.63 -5.40 4.60
N GLN A 35 3.06 -6.58 5.01
CA GLN A 35 2.77 -7.10 6.34
C GLN A 35 4.01 -7.00 7.21
N ARG A 36 3.88 -6.30 8.34
CA ARG A 36 4.97 -6.18 9.31
C ARG A 36 5.27 -7.52 9.97
N ARG A 37 6.55 -7.88 10.01
CA ARG A 37 7.11 -9.04 10.70
C ARG A 37 7.99 -8.57 11.87
N ARG A 38 8.54 -9.53 12.62
CA ARG A 38 9.51 -9.24 13.68
C ARG A 38 10.78 -8.61 13.09
N ASN A 39 11.53 -7.91 13.93
CA ASN A 39 12.83 -7.33 13.61
C ASN A 39 12.77 -6.33 12.43
N GLU A 40 11.75 -5.47 12.42
CA GLU A 40 11.60 -4.37 11.44
C GLU A 40 11.47 -4.81 9.97
N LYS A 41 11.28 -6.11 9.74
CA LYS A 41 11.09 -6.66 8.41
C LYS A 41 9.63 -6.53 7.97
N HIS A 42 9.46 -6.37 6.67
CA HIS A 42 8.16 -6.41 6.02
C HIS A 42 8.19 -7.50 4.94
N ILE A 43 7.06 -8.18 4.75
CA ILE A 43 6.87 -9.05 3.58
C ILE A 43 5.84 -8.40 2.66
N ILE A 44 6.05 -8.57 1.35
CA ILE A 44 5.05 -8.20 0.36
C ILE A 44 3.93 -9.25 0.42
N VAL A 45 2.69 -8.79 0.56
CA VAL A 45 1.49 -9.62 0.50
C VAL A 45 0.95 -9.66 -0.93
N SER A 46 0.83 -8.49 -1.55
CA SER A 46 0.29 -8.31 -2.90
C SER A 46 0.52 -6.89 -3.39
N GLU A 47 0.31 -6.67 -4.68
CA GLU A 47 0.05 -5.35 -5.26
C GLU A 47 -1.35 -4.84 -4.85
N ALA A 48 -1.58 -3.54 -4.96
CA ALA A 48 -2.87 -2.93 -4.71
C ALA A 48 -3.18 -1.80 -5.68
N TYR A 49 -4.45 -1.69 -6.05
CA TYR A 49 -5.02 -0.45 -6.56
C TYR A 49 -5.54 0.37 -5.39
N VAL A 50 -5.18 1.65 -5.32
CA VAL A 50 -5.69 2.56 -4.29
C VAL A 50 -6.11 3.87 -4.93
N ASP A 51 -7.39 4.19 -4.77
CA ASP A 51 -8.03 5.39 -5.29
C ASP A 51 -7.41 6.66 -4.68
N GLY A 52 -7.07 7.63 -5.53
CA GLY A 52 -6.31 8.83 -5.16
C GLY A 52 -4.82 8.61 -4.86
N ILE A 53 -4.29 7.39 -5.06
CA ILE A 53 -2.83 7.11 -4.99
C ILE A 53 -2.28 6.72 -6.36
N MET A 54 -3.03 5.89 -7.10
CA MET A 54 -2.59 5.41 -8.42
C MET A 54 -2.73 6.44 -9.55
N ASP A 55 -3.55 7.47 -9.40
CA ASP A 55 -3.67 8.59 -10.36
C ASP A 55 -2.61 9.69 -10.12
N GLU A 56 -1.37 9.27 -9.77
CA GLU A 56 -0.18 10.11 -9.59
C GLU A 56 -0.19 11.14 -8.43
N GLU A 57 -1.33 11.45 -7.78
CA GLU A 57 -1.40 12.45 -6.69
C GLU A 57 -0.50 12.13 -5.47
N ALA A 58 -0.22 10.86 -5.20
CA ALA A 58 0.53 10.45 -4.01
C ALA A 58 2.06 10.42 -4.18
N ALA A 59 2.57 10.39 -5.41
CA ALA A 59 4.00 10.31 -5.67
C ALA A 59 4.69 11.69 -5.54
N GLU A 60 3.98 12.77 -5.85
CA GLU A 60 4.54 14.13 -5.90
C GLU A 60 4.91 14.72 -4.53
N THR A 61 4.29 14.23 -3.44
CA THR A 61 4.53 14.74 -2.08
C THR A 61 5.46 13.87 -1.24
N ALA A 62 5.99 12.78 -1.79
CA ALA A 62 6.94 11.94 -1.08
C ALA A 62 8.32 12.62 -1.03
N VAL A 63 8.67 13.20 0.13
CA VAL A 63 10.04 13.64 0.42
C VAL A 63 10.83 12.38 0.82
N TRP A 64 11.80 11.99 -0.02
CA TRP A 64 12.65 10.81 0.18
C TRP A 64 13.84 11.10 1.08
#